data_AF-A0A497KAU9-F1
#
_entry.id   AF-A0A497KAU9-F1
#
_cell.length_a   1.000
_cell.length_b   1.000
_cell.length_c   1.000
_cell.angle_alpha   90.00
_cell.angle_beta   90.00
_cell.angle_gamma   90.00
#
_symmetry.space_group_name_H-M   'P 1'
#
loop_
_entity.id
_entity.type
_entity.pdbx_description
1 polymer ?
#
loop_
_entity_poly.entity_id
_entity_poly.type
_entity_poly.pdbx_seq_one_letter_code
_entity_poly.pdbx_strand_id
1 'polypeptide(L)'
;MAYLAQTQSGQPILILKEGTSRSRGREAQRNNIMAARVIAEAIRSTLGPRGMDKMLVDSLGDITITNDGAAILDEIDVEHPAAKMMVEVAKTQDDMVGDGTTTSVVLAGELLKKAEELLDQNIHPTIIVSGYRKAAKKAMEVLEKIGVTVDLDDKETLKKVAITSMGSKAVGTAREHLAEIAIDAVKQIAEKRGDRWVADVDNVQIIKKEGKSLHDTELVRGVILDKEVVHSGMPKRVENAKIALLNCPLEVEKTEFDAKINIESPEEMEAFLKEEE
;
A
#
# COMPACT_ATOMS: atom_id res chain seq x y z
N MET A 1 -33.29 5.38 -9.40
CA MET A 1 -33.74 6.53 -10.24
C MET A 1 -34.86 7.23 -9.50
N ALA A 2 -34.60 8.41 -8.93
CA ALA A 2 -35.66 9.24 -8.36
C ALA A 2 -36.33 10.01 -9.51
N TYR A 3 -37.66 9.97 -9.60
CA TYR A 3 -38.41 10.77 -10.58
C TYR A 3 -39.22 11.84 -9.83
N LEU A 4 -39.25 13.04 -10.41
CA LEU A 4 -40.08 14.14 -9.94
C LEU A 4 -41.48 13.94 -10.50
N ALA A 5 -42.45 13.69 -9.61
CA ALA A 5 -43.87 13.68 -9.96
C ALA A 5 -44.52 14.96 -9.44
N GLN A 6 -45.38 15.58 -10.23
CA GLN A 6 -46.18 16.74 -9.79
C GLN A 6 -47.55 16.27 -9.31
N THR A 7 -48.02 16.79 -8.18
CA THR A 7 -49.44 16.70 -7.82
C THR A 7 -50.29 17.59 -8.74
N GLN A 8 -51.61 17.36 -8.80
CA GLN A 8 -52.54 18.25 -9.51
C GLN A 8 -52.46 19.72 -9.06
N SER A 9 -51.88 19.99 -7.89
CA SER A 9 -51.65 21.32 -7.31
C SER A 9 -50.26 21.91 -7.63
N GLY A 10 -49.45 21.29 -8.50
CA GLY A 10 -48.17 21.84 -8.96
C GLY A 10 -47.02 21.75 -7.96
N GLN A 11 -47.20 21.07 -6.82
CA GLN A 11 -46.13 20.85 -5.86
C GLN A 11 -45.30 19.62 -6.26
N PRO A 12 -43.96 19.75 -6.41
CA PRO A 12 -43.12 18.62 -6.79
C PRO A 12 -42.95 17.64 -5.62
N ILE A 13 -43.41 16.40 -5.81
CA ILE A 13 -43.18 15.27 -4.89
C ILE A 13 -42.01 14.46 -5.43
N LEU A 14 -41.03 14.23 -4.56
CA LEU A 14 -39.87 13.39 -4.85
C LEU A 14 -40.22 11.93 -4.50
N ILE A 15 -40.49 11.10 -5.50
CA ILE A 15 -40.79 9.68 -5.28
C ILE A 15 -39.47 8.91 -5.25
N LEU A 16 -39.16 8.36 -4.08
CA LEU A 16 -38.03 7.45 -3.87
C LEU A 16 -38.50 6.00 -4.00
N LYS A 17 -37.62 5.10 -4.44
CA LYS A 17 -37.90 3.66 -4.47
C LYS A 17 -38.09 3.17 -3.02
N GLU A 18 -39.05 2.28 -2.77
CA GLU A 18 -39.27 1.70 -1.44
C GLU A 18 -37.94 1.16 -0.87
N GLY A 19 -37.65 1.51 0.39
CA GLY A 19 -36.37 1.20 1.05
C GLY A 19 -35.26 2.26 0.89
N THR A 20 -35.47 3.33 0.11
CA THR A 20 -34.45 4.39 -0.03
C THR A 20 -34.64 5.47 1.03
N SER A 21 -33.65 5.66 1.91
CA SER A 21 -33.58 6.79 2.84
C SER A 21 -32.75 7.93 2.24
N ARG A 22 -33.07 9.19 2.61
CA ARG A 22 -32.31 10.36 2.17
C ARG A 22 -32.04 11.27 3.36
N SER A 23 -30.77 11.38 3.75
CA SER A 23 -30.29 12.42 4.66
C SER A 23 -29.97 13.70 3.89
N ARG A 24 -30.23 14.88 4.48
CA ARG A 24 -29.87 16.18 3.88
C ARG A 24 -29.38 17.16 4.94
N GLY A 25 -28.60 18.15 4.50
CA GLY A 25 -28.19 19.27 5.33
C GLY A 25 -27.24 18.88 6.47
N ARG A 26 -27.46 19.45 7.65
CA ARG A 26 -26.57 19.29 8.82
C ARG A 26 -26.49 17.88 9.34
N GLU A 27 -27.58 17.13 9.28
CA GLU A 27 -27.63 15.74 9.74
C GLU A 27 -26.70 14.84 8.91
N ALA A 28 -26.76 14.97 7.57
CA ALA A 28 -25.84 14.26 6.68
C ALA A 28 -24.38 14.64 6.93
N GLN A 29 -24.11 15.92 7.19
CA GLN A 29 -22.76 16.40 7.51
C GLN A 29 -22.24 15.81 8.83
N ARG A 30 -23.07 15.79 9.87
CA ARG A 30 -22.71 15.19 11.17
C ARG A 30 -22.48 13.69 11.05
N ASN A 31 -23.33 12.96 10.31
CA ASN A 31 -23.13 11.53 10.09
C ASN A 31 -21.81 11.25 9.36
N ASN A 32 -21.46 12.07 8.35
CA ASN A 32 -20.18 11.94 7.66
C ASN A 32 -18.99 12.20 8.59
N ILE A 33 -19.05 13.25 9.42
CA ILE A 33 -17.99 13.57 10.38
C ILE A 33 -17.87 12.47 11.43
N MET A 34 -18.99 11.96 11.94
CA MET A 34 -19.02 10.88 12.92
C MET A 34 -18.38 9.61 12.37
N ALA A 35 -18.71 9.20 11.15
CA ALA A 35 -18.12 8.02 10.51
C ALA A 35 -16.58 8.15 10.39
N ALA A 36 -16.08 9.31 9.94
CA ALA A 36 -14.64 9.55 9.84
C ALA A 36 -13.95 9.59 11.23
N ARG A 37 -14.62 10.14 12.25
CA ARG A 37 -14.12 10.16 13.63
C ARG A 37 -14.01 8.76 14.22
N VAL A 38 -15.00 7.90 14.00
CA VAL A 38 -14.98 6.51 14.49
C VAL A 38 -13.78 5.76 13.93
N ILE A 39 -13.49 5.92 12.62
CA ILE A 39 -12.30 5.33 12.00
C ILE A 39 -11.01 5.85 12.63
N ALA A 40 -10.90 7.18 12.80
CA ALA A 40 -9.72 7.79 13.43
C ALA A 40 -9.53 7.32 14.88
N GLU A 41 -10.61 7.19 15.65
CA GLU A 41 -10.57 6.69 17.02
C GLU A 41 -10.17 5.21 17.09
N ALA A 42 -10.61 4.39 16.12
CA ALA A 42 -10.25 2.98 16.05
C ALA A 42 -8.73 2.79 15.93
N ILE A 43 -8.06 3.53 15.06
CA ILE A 43 -6.61 3.40 14.83
C ILE A 43 -5.75 4.24 15.79
N ARG A 44 -6.34 5.19 16.54
CA ARG A 44 -5.60 6.11 17.40
C ARG A 44 -4.66 5.41 18.39
N SER A 45 -5.02 4.21 18.85
CA SER A 45 -4.22 3.43 19.79
C SER A 45 -2.93 2.86 19.19
N THR A 46 -2.76 2.88 17.87
CA THR A 46 -1.54 2.40 17.18
C THR A 46 -0.53 3.52 16.95
N LEU A 47 -0.91 4.79 17.15
CA LEU A 47 -0.02 5.92 16.93
C LEU A 47 1.05 6.05 18.03
N GLY A 48 2.33 6.05 17.60
CA GLY A 48 3.49 6.36 18.45
C GLY A 48 4.31 5.13 18.87
N PRO A 49 5.45 5.32 19.56
CA PRO A 49 6.39 4.23 19.91
C PRO A 49 5.84 3.25 20.96
N ARG A 50 4.72 3.59 21.60
CA ARG A 50 3.95 2.71 22.50
C ARG A 50 2.58 2.37 21.92
N GLY A 51 2.43 2.53 20.60
CA GLY A 51 1.26 2.09 19.87
C GLY A 51 1.08 0.58 20.04
N MET A 52 -0.17 0.15 20.20
CA MET A 52 -0.51 -1.26 20.30
C MET A 52 -0.83 -1.83 18.92
N ASP A 53 -0.36 -3.04 18.67
CA ASP A 53 -0.72 -3.77 17.46
C ASP A 53 -2.19 -4.21 17.53
N LYS A 54 -2.85 -4.25 16.37
CA LYS A 54 -4.20 -4.77 16.25
C LYS A 54 -4.17 -6.15 15.60
N MET A 55 -4.91 -7.06 16.21
CA MET A 55 -5.22 -8.35 15.61
C MET A 55 -6.48 -8.19 14.77
N LEU A 56 -6.34 -8.48 13.48
CA LEU A 56 -7.39 -8.46 12.48
C LEU A 56 -7.66 -9.92 12.09
N VAL A 57 -8.94 -10.24 11.89
CA VAL A 57 -9.38 -11.56 11.46
C VAL A 57 -10.19 -11.35 10.20
N ASP A 58 -9.71 -11.90 9.10
CA ASP A 58 -10.43 -11.84 7.83
C ASP A 58 -11.65 -12.78 7.85
N SER A 59 -12.56 -12.60 6.90
CA SER A 59 -13.72 -13.45 6.64
C SER A 59 -13.34 -14.93 6.43
N LEU A 60 -12.15 -15.19 5.90
CA LEU A 60 -11.60 -16.55 5.72
C LEU A 60 -10.98 -17.14 7.00
N GLY A 61 -10.84 -16.34 8.05
CA GLY A 61 -10.24 -16.74 9.33
C GLY A 61 -8.73 -16.53 9.42
N ASP A 62 -8.11 -15.94 8.40
CA ASP A 62 -6.70 -15.54 8.44
C ASP A 62 -6.48 -14.42 9.46
N ILE A 63 -5.42 -14.56 10.26
CA ILE A 63 -5.12 -13.64 11.37
C ILE A 63 -3.92 -12.78 10.99
N THR A 64 -4.14 -11.47 10.90
CA THR A 64 -3.09 -10.48 10.65
C THR A 64 -2.90 -9.61 11.89
N ILE A 65 -1.68 -9.57 12.44
CA ILE A 65 -1.34 -8.69 13.56
C ILE A 65 -0.44 -7.59 13.03
N THR A 66 -0.91 -6.34 13.07
CA THR A 66 -0.15 -5.20 12.55
C THR A 66 -0.46 -3.91 13.30
N ASN A 67 0.51 -3.00 13.28
CA ASN A 67 0.39 -1.63 13.76
C ASN A 67 0.07 -0.64 12.62
N ASP A 68 0.36 -1.04 11.38
CA ASP A 68 0.32 -0.14 10.25
C ASP A 68 -1.12 0.30 9.94
N GLY A 69 -1.33 1.61 9.92
CA GLY A 69 -2.64 2.21 9.74
C GLY A 69 -3.27 1.90 8.39
N ALA A 70 -2.47 1.82 7.32
CA ALA A 70 -2.99 1.52 5.99
C ALA A 70 -3.46 0.06 5.92
N ALA A 71 -2.62 -0.90 6.33
CA ALA A 71 -3.00 -2.31 6.41
C ALA A 71 -4.20 -2.56 7.33
N ILE A 72 -4.29 -1.87 8.49
CA ILE A 72 -5.46 -2.00 9.38
C ILE A 72 -6.74 -1.54 8.69
N LEU A 73 -6.68 -0.44 7.95
CA LEU A 73 -7.85 0.16 7.33
C LEU A 73 -8.30 -0.54 6.05
N ASP A 74 -7.40 -1.26 5.38
CA ASP A 74 -7.74 -2.10 4.23
C ASP A 74 -8.56 -3.32 4.62
N GLU A 75 -8.22 -3.93 5.77
CA GLU A 75 -8.89 -5.12 6.29
C GLU A 75 -10.23 -4.83 6.97
N ILE A 76 -10.52 -3.57 7.31
CA ILE A 76 -11.81 -3.19 7.90
C ILE A 76 -12.83 -3.02 6.78
N ASP A 77 -13.90 -3.82 6.81
CA ASP A 77 -15.04 -3.63 5.92
C ASP A 77 -15.86 -2.40 6.34
N VAL A 78 -15.79 -1.34 5.52
CA VAL A 78 -16.42 -0.05 5.78
C VAL A 78 -17.47 0.25 4.71
N GLU A 79 -18.74 0.31 5.11
CA GLU A 79 -19.83 0.67 4.17
C GLU A 79 -19.95 2.19 3.93
N HIS A 80 -19.69 3.00 4.97
CA HIS A 80 -19.99 4.42 4.94
C HIS A 80 -19.02 5.20 4.01
N PRO A 81 -19.50 6.00 3.03
CA PRO A 81 -18.62 6.66 2.04
C PRO A 81 -17.55 7.57 2.64
N ALA A 82 -17.89 8.36 3.66
CA ALA A 82 -16.92 9.23 4.32
C ALA A 82 -15.80 8.44 5.03
N ALA A 83 -16.09 7.22 5.50
CA ALA A 83 -15.11 6.36 6.12
C ALA A 83 -14.25 5.66 5.05
N LYS A 84 -14.81 5.26 3.90
CA LYS A 84 -14.01 4.84 2.73
C LYS A 84 -13.02 5.90 2.28
N MET A 85 -13.42 7.18 2.28
CA MET A 85 -12.50 8.28 1.98
C MET A 85 -11.33 8.36 2.98
N MET A 86 -11.52 7.98 4.24
CA MET A 86 -10.44 7.94 5.23
C MET A 86 -9.47 6.80 4.96
N VAL A 87 -9.97 5.63 4.52
CA VAL A 87 -9.15 4.50 4.06
C VAL A 87 -8.27 4.92 2.88
N GLU A 88 -8.85 5.58 1.88
CA GLU A 88 -8.11 6.06 0.69
C GLU A 88 -7.02 7.09 1.05
N VAL A 89 -7.25 7.95 2.04
CA VAL A 89 -6.22 8.88 2.55
C VAL A 89 -5.04 8.13 3.15
N ALA A 90 -5.29 7.03 3.87
CA ALA A 90 -4.23 6.19 4.43
C ALA A 90 -3.43 5.49 3.33
N LYS A 91 -4.13 4.87 2.36
CA LYS A 91 -3.50 4.20 1.20
C LYS A 91 -2.65 5.14 0.36
N THR A 92 -3.19 6.30 0.02
CA THR A 92 -2.44 7.31 -0.76
C THR A 92 -1.18 7.77 -0.03
N GLN A 93 -1.24 7.89 1.30
CA GLN A 93 -0.06 8.25 2.10
C GLN A 93 0.98 7.13 2.14
N ASP A 94 0.53 5.88 2.18
CA ASP A 94 1.38 4.70 2.13
C ASP A 94 2.10 4.59 0.77
N ASP A 95 1.36 4.72 -0.34
CA ASP A 95 1.91 4.64 -1.69
C ASP A 95 2.95 5.74 -1.98
N MET A 96 2.72 6.95 -1.45
CA MET A 96 3.58 8.11 -1.74
C MET A 96 4.83 8.20 -0.86
N VAL A 97 4.76 7.75 0.39
CA VAL A 97 5.83 7.96 1.40
C VAL A 97 6.15 6.68 2.18
N GLY A 98 5.19 5.78 2.39
CA GLY A 98 5.35 4.54 3.17
C GLY A 98 5.44 4.76 4.69
N ASP A 99 5.13 5.97 5.17
CA ASP A 99 5.07 6.31 6.60
C ASP A 99 4.01 7.41 6.85
N GLY A 100 3.57 7.52 8.10
CA GLY A 100 2.57 8.51 8.53
C GLY A 100 1.12 8.14 8.18
N THR A 101 0.87 6.88 7.79
CA THR A 101 -0.46 6.33 7.48
C THR A 101 -1.46 6.54 8.62
N THR A 102 -1.09 6.17 9.85
CA THR A 102 -1.93 6.40 11.04
C THR A 102 -2.08 7.89 11.36
N THR A 103 -1.01 8.67 11.21
CA THR A 103 -1.01 10.11 11.55
C THR A 103 -1.95 10.90 10.64
N SER A 104 -1.95 10.62 9.33
CA SER A 104 -2.78 11.33 8.36
C SER A 104 -4.28 11.17 8.67
N VAL A 105 -4.69 9.95 9.01
CA VAL A 105 -6.09 9.62 9.34
C VAL A 105 -6.49 10.19 10.70
N VAL A 106 -5.64 10.08 11.73
CA VAL A 106 -5.91 10.69 13.05
C VAL A 106 -6.02 12.21 12.95
N LEU A 107 -5.14 12.85 12.17
CA LEU A 107 -5.17 14.29 11.93
C LEU A 107 -6.45 14.72 11.21
N ALA A 108 -6.84 13.99 10.15
CA ALA A 108 -8.08 14.26 9.43
C ALA A 108 -9.32 14.11 10.33
N GLY A 109 -9.36 13.07 11.18
CA GLY A 109 -10.44 12.87 12.16
C GLY A 109 -10.57 14.02 13.15
N GLU A 110 -9.46 14.51 13.71
CA GLU A 110 -9.49 15.63 14.67
C GLU A 110 -9.83 16.97 13.98
N LEU A 111 -9.37 17.20 12.74
CA LEU A 111 -9.77 18.38 11.95
C LEU A 111 -11.28 18.40 11.66
N LEU A 112 -11.88 17.24 11.38
CA LEU A 112 -13.32 17.11 11.18
C LEU A 112 -14.11 17.33 12.48
N LYS A 113 -13.61 16.82 13.61
CA LYS A 113 -14.18 17.10 14.93
C LYS A 113 -14.16 18.59 15.27
N LYS A 114 -13.07 19.30 14.96
CA LYS A 114 -13.01 20.77 15.11
C LYS A 114 -13.89 21.51 14.11
N ALA A 115 -14.08 20.96 12.91
CA ALA A 115 -15.03 21.52 11.95
C ALA A 115 -16.48 21.40 12.46
N GLU A 116 -16.83 20.32 13.16
CA GLU A 116 -18.15 20.14 13.80
C GLU A 116 -18.45 21.27 14.79
N GLU A 117 -17.50 21.62 15.67
CA GLU A 117 -17.63 22.74 16.62
C GLU A 117 -17.92 24.08 15.90
N LEU A 118 -17.30 24.32 14.74
CA LEU A 118 -17.50 25.53 13.94
C LEU A 118 -18.85 25.51 13.20
N LEU A 119 -19.31 24.34 12.75
CA LEU A 119 -20.63 24.18 12.15
C LEU A 119 -21.75 24.47 13.15
N ASP A 120 -21.56 24.09 14.41
CA ASP A 120 -22.49 24.39 15.51
C ASP A 120 -22.61 25.89 15.79
N GLN A 121 -21.53 26.64 15.55
CA GLN A 121 -21.52 28.11 15.58
C GLN A 121 -22.16 28.75 14.33
N ASN A 122 -22.78 27.95 13.45
CA ASN A 122 -23.39 28.38 12.19
C ASN A 122 -22.40 28.96 11.16
N ILE A 123 -21.12 28.60 11.24
CA ILE A 123 -20.14 29.01 10.22
C ILE A 123 -20.35 28.16 8.97
N HIS A 124 -20.38 28.81 7.80
CA HIS A 124 -20.61 28.10 6.54
C HIS A 124 -19.42 27.17 6.19
N PRO A 125 -19.65 25.90 5.76
CA PRO A 125 -18.57 24.93 5.48
C PRO A 125 -17.49 25.46 4.52
N THR A 126 -17.88 26.22 3.50
CA THR A 126 -16.95 26.84 2.53
C THR A 126 -15.91 27.75 3.21
N ILE A 127 -16.30 28.47 4.26
CA ILE A 127 -15.40 29.35 5.02
C ILE A 127 -14.40 28.50 5.81
N ILE A 128 -14.88 27.42 6.44
CA ILE A 128 -14.04 26.47 7.19
C ILE A 128 -12.99 25.86 6.26
N VAL A 129 -13.40 25.35 5.09
CA VAL A 129 -12.50 24.76 4.08
C VAL A 129 -11.46 25.78 3.59
N SER A 130 -11.88 27.02 3.32
CA SER A 130 -10.97 28.10 2.94
C SER A 130 -9.96 28.43 4.04
N GLY A 131 -10.42 28.47 5.29
CA GLY A 131 -9.57 28.64 6.47
C GLY A 131 -8.53 27.53 6.61
N TYR A 132 -8.95 26.27 6.51
CA TYR A 132 -8.05 25.12 6.59
C TYR A 132 -7.02 25.12 5.46
N ARG A 133 -7.40 25.48 4.22
CA ARG A 133 -6.45 25.62 3.11
C ARG A 133 -5.39 26.70 3.37
N LYS A 134 -5.78 27.84 3.95
CA LYS A 134 -4.82 28.90 4.33
C LYS A 134 -3.91 28.44 5.47
N ALA A 135 -4.46 27.77 6.47
CA ALA A 135 -3.70 27.22 7.59
C ALA A 135 -2.69 26.17 7.13
N ALA A 136 -3.08 25.26 6.22
CA ALA A 136 -2.20 24.24 5.65
C ALA A 136 -1.00 24.87 4.92
N LYS A 137 -1.23 25.88 4.07
CA LYS A 137 -0.14 26.61 3.41
C LYS A 137 0.82 27.23 4.43
N LYS A 138 0.29 27.85 5.48
CA LYS A 138 1.12 28.45 6.52
C LYS A 138 1.90 27.41 7.32
N ALA A 139 1.30 26.26 7.60
CA ALA A 139 1.96 25.15 8.28
C ALA A 139 3.15 24.64 7.45
N MET A 140 2.99 24.48 6.13
CA MET A 140 4.09 24.08 5.24
C MET A 140 5.27 25.07 5.27
N GLU A 141 5.00 26.38 5.19
CA GLU A 141 6.05 27.41 5.32
C GLU A 141 6.80 27.34 6.66
N VAL A 142 6.10 26.96 7.73
CA VAL A 142 6.69 26.83 9.07
C VAL A 142 7.53 25.55 9.15
N LEU A 143 7.02 24.44 8.62
CA LEU A 143 7.75 23.17 8.56
C LEU A 143 9.06 23.29 7.76
N GLU A 144 9.04 23.98 6.62
CA GLU A 144 10.25 24.24 5.83
C GLU A 144 11.31 25.04 6.59
N LYS A 145 10.90 25.94 7.50
CA LYS A 145 11.82 26.74 8.32
C LYS A 145 12.42 25.97 9.50
N ILE A 146 11.68 24.99 10.03
CA ILE A 146 12.11 24.17 11.16
C ILE A 146 12.88 22.94 10.66
N GLY A 147 12.67 22.54 9.41
CA GLY A 147 13.33 21.42 8.77
C GLY A 147 14.86 21.56 8.81
N VAL A 148 15.52 20.51 9.27
CA VAL A 148 16.99 20.41 9.27
C VAL A 148 17.39 19.59 8.06
N THR A 149 18.27 20.15 7.23
CA THR A 149 18.83 19.43 6.06
C THR A 149 19.75 18.32 6.54
N VAL A 150 19.53 17.10 6.02
CA VAL A 150 20.36 15.93 6.32
C VAL A 150 21.16 15.57 5.07
N ASP A 151 22.43 15.24 5.27
CA ASP A 151 23.28 14.71 4.20
C ASP A 151 22.98 13.22 3.96
N LEU A 152 22.87 12.82 2.70
CA LEU A 152 22.59 11.43 2.31
C LEU A 152 23.80 10.50 2.53
N ASP A 153 25.00 11.07 2.62
CA ASP A 153 26.21 10.29 2.91
C ASP A 153 26.37 9.98 4.41
N ASP A 154 25.69 10.74 5.28
CA ASP A 154 25.70 10.52 6.73
C ASP A 154 24.87 9.29 7.13
N LYS A 155 25.54 8.14 7.13
CA LYS A 155 24.95 6.85 7.52
C LYS A 155 24.44 6.85 8.96
N GLU A 156 25.06 7.60 9.89
CA GLU A 156 24.62 7.60 11.29
C GLU A 156 23.29 8.31 11.45
N THR A 157 23.11 9.47 10.81
CA THR A 157 21.85 10.20 10.85
C THR A 157 20.75 9.42 10.13
N LEU A 158 21.03 8.83 8.97
CA LEU A 158 20.08 7.94 8.28
C LEU A 158 19.66 6.75 9.15
N LYS A 159 20.61 6.14 9.89
CA LYS A 159 20.31 5.05 10.83
C LYS A 159 19.38 5.50 11.94
N LYS A 160 19.60 6.70 12.51
CA LYS A 160 18.70 7.27 13.54
C LYS A 160 17.28 7.50 13.00
N VAL A 161 17.16 7.98 11.76
CA VAL A 161 15.85 8.18 11.09
C VAL A 161 15.15 6.84 10.90
N ALA A 162 15.83 5.85 10.32
CA ALA A 162 15.26 4.52 10.09
C ALA A 162 14.82 3.83 11.40
N ILE A 163 15.65 3.91 12.45
CA ILE A 163 15.29 3.38 13.79
C ILE A 163 14.04 4.06 14.35
N THR A 164 13.88 5.36 14.10
CA THR A 164 12.71 6.13 14.58
C THR A 164 11.44 5.66 13.88
N SER A 165 11.46 5.51 12.55
CA SER A 165 10.30 5.00 11.78
C SER A 165 9.96 3.55 12.10
N MET A 166 10.93 2.72 12.49
CA MET A 166 10.68 1.34 12.94
C MET A 166 10.27 1.26 14.43
N GLY A 167 10.37 2.35 15.19
CA GLY A 167 10.25 2.33 16.65
C GLY A 167 8.86 1.97 17.18
N SER A 168 7.81 2.14 16.39
CA SER A 168 6.42 1.78 16.76
C SER A 168 5.98 0.42 16.24
N LYS A 169 6.86 -0.33 15.55
CA LYS A 169 6.52 -1.61 14.90
C LYS A 169 7.04 -2.79 15.73
N ALA A 170 6.47 -3.98 15.50
CA ALA A 170 6.84 -5.24 16.18
C ALA A 170 8.31 -5.69 15.98
N VAL A 171 9.09 -4.95 15.18
CA VAL A 171 10.51 -5.21 14.90
C VAL A 171 11.45 -4.68 16.00
N GLY A 172 10.93 -4.25 17.14
CA GLY A 172 11.69 -3.52 18.17
C GLY A 172 13.02 -4.17 18.60
N THR A 173 13.12 -5.50 18.63
CA THR A 173 14.35 -6.23 18.99
C THR A 173 15.42 -6.23 17.90
N ALA A 174 15.01 -6.28 16.62
CA ALA A 174 15.91 -6.35 15.45
C ALA A 174 15.99 -5.03 14.67
N ARG A 175 15.44 -3.93 15.20
CA ARG A 175 15.35 -2.62 14.54
C ARG A 175 16.69 -2.08 14.03
N GLU A 176 17.78 -2.28 14.78
CA GLU A 176 19.10 -1.75 14.41
C GLU A 176 19.66 -2.52 13.21
N HIS A 177 19.50 -3.84 13.22
CA HIS A 177 19.92 -4.73 12.15
C HIS A 177 19.12 -4.47 10.86
N LEU A 178 17.79 -4.37 10.96
CA LEU A 178 16.95 -4.05 9.80
C LEU A 178 17.17 -2.63 9.27
N ALA A 179 17.47 -1.66 10.14
CA ALA A 179 17.80 -0.31 9.71
C ALA A 179 19.09 -0.28 8.88
N GLU A 180 20.10 -1.06 9.25
CA GLU A 180 21.34 -1.17 8.47
C GLU A 180 21.09 -1.82 7.11
N ILE A 181 20.33 -2.92 7.08
CA ILE A 181 19.93 -3.60 5.84
C ILE A 181 19.15 -2.66 4.92
N ALA A 182 18.17 -1.92 5.46
CA ALA A 182 17.36 -0.99 4.69
C ALA A 182 18.21 0.12 4.06
N ILE A 183 19.15 0.69 4.82
CA ILE A 183 20.06 1.73 4.29
C ILE A 183 20.97 1.15 3.20
N ASP A 184 21.54 -0.02 3.43
CA ASP A 184 22.45 -0.65 2.47
C ASP A 184 21.72 -1.09 1.18
N ALA A 185 20.44 -1.47 1.28
CA ALA A 185 19.58 -1.76 0.13
C ALA A 185 19.24 -0.48 -0.64
N VAL A 186 18.78 0.57 0.06
CA VAL A 186 18.42 1.86 -0.58
C VAL A 186 19.64 2.51 -1.24
N LYS A 187 20.83 2.43 -0.64
CA LYS A 187 22.06 2.94 -1.25
C LYS A 187 22.46 2.20 -2.53
N GLN A 188 22.06 0.95 -2.71
CA GLN A 188 22.34 0.19 -3.95
C GLN A 188 21.41 0.58 -5.10
N ILE A 189 20.15 0.92 -4.80
CA ILE A 189 19.15 1.31 -5.81
C ILE A 189 19.13 2.82 -6.08
N ALA A 190 19.78 3.62 -5.23
CA ALA A 190 19.77 5.08 -5.35
C ALA A 190 20.53 5.51 -6.61
N GLU A 191 19.79 6.01 -7.59
CA GLU A 191 20.33 6.55 -8.83
C GLU A 191 20.22 8.07 -8.84
N LYS A 192 21.27 8.74 -9.30
CA LYS A 192 21.22 10.17 -9.55
C LYS A 192 20.64 10.43 -10.94
N ARG A 193 19.35 10.77 -11.00
CA ARG A 193 18.65 11.17 -12.24
C ARG A 193 18.63 12.70 -12.33
N GLY A 194 19.66 13.26 -12.94
CA GLY A 194 19.88 14.71 -13.02
C GLY A 194 20.27 15.31 -11.67
N ASP A 195 19.50 16.27 -11.18
CA ASP A 195 19.71 16.91 -9.87
C ASP A 195 18.99 16.21 -8.71
N ARG A 196 18.23 15.14 -8.98
CA ARG A 196 17.47 14.40 -7.96
C ARG A 196 18.00 12.99 -7.79
N TRP A 197 18.06 12.57 -6.53
CA TRP A 197 18.21 11.16 -6.18
C TRP A 197 16.85 10.49 -6.27
N VAL A 198 16.79 9.40 -7.02
CA VAL A 198 15.59 8.57 -7.16
C VAL A 198 15.97 7.17 -6.72
N ALA A 199 15.24 6.64 -5.74
CA ALA A 199 15.35 5.28 -5.28
C ALA A 199 14.02 4.60 -5.58
N ASP A 200 14.03 3.64 -6.50
CA ASP A 200 12.85 2.86 -6.86
C ASP A 200 12.79 1.61 -5.97
N VAL A 201 11.78 1.55 -5.10
CA VAL A 201 11.63 0.49 -4.10
C VAL A 201 11.32 -0.86 -4.76
N ASP A 202 10.75 -0.86 -5.97
CA ASP A 202 10.44 -2.09 -6.71
C ASP A 202 11.71 -2.88 -7.09
N ASN A 203 12.88 -2.23 -7.10
CA ASN A 203 14.17 -2.89 -7.32
C ASN A 203 14.66 -3.67 -6.09
N VAL A 204 14.02 -3.55 -4.93
CA VAL A 204 14.36 -4.30 -3.71
C VAL A 204 13.39 -5.47 -3.56
N GLN A 205 13.87 -6.67 -3.89
CA GLN A 205 13.09 -7.89 -3.71
C GLN A 205 13.04 -8.31 -2.24
N ILE A 206 11.83 -8.41 -1.69
CA ILE A 206 11.60 -8.93 -0.32
C ILE A 206 11.08 -10.36 -0.40
N ILE A 207 11.86 -11.33 0.09
CA ILE A 207 11.44 -12.73 0.20
C ILE A 207 11.32 -13.11 1.67
N LYS A 208 10.16 -13.65 2.03
CA LYS A 208 9.86 -14.13 3.39
C LYS A 208 9.98 -15.65 3.40
N LYS A 209 10.83 -16.20 4.27
CA LYS A 209 10.95 -17.64 4.54
C LYS A 209 10.81 -17.88 6.03
N GLU A 210 10.00 -18.87 6.40
CA GLU A 210 9.73 -19.21 7.80
C GLU A 210 10.88 -20.01 8.43
N GLY A 211 11.02 -19.92 9.75
CA GLY A 211 11.84 -20.85 10.54
C GLY A 211 13.09 -20.26 11.23
N LYS A 212 13.53 -19.04 10.88
CA LYS A 212 14.69 -18.37 11.49
C LYS A 212 14.30 -17.16 12.35
N SER A 213 15.26 -16.57 13.07
CA SER A 213 15.06 -15.35 13.84
C SER A 213 15.07 -14.11 12.95
N LEU A 214 14.51 -12.99 13.45
CA LEU A 214 14.57 -11.69 12.76
C LEU A 214 16.01 -11.24 12.52
N HIS A 215 16.95 -11.60 13.40
CA HIS A 215 18.37 -11.29 13.27
C HIS A 215 19.08 -12.07 12.15
N ASP A 216 18.49 -13.18 11.70
CA ASP A 216 19.05 -13.97 10.59
C ASP A 216 18.65 -13.42 9.22
N THR A 217 17.91 -12.30 9.18
CA THR A 217 17.59 -11.59 7.94
C THR A 217 18.87 -11.02 7.36
N GLU A 218 19.12 -11.25 6.07
CA GLU A 218 20.33 -10.77 5.40
C GLU A 218 20.00 -10.08 4.08
N LEU A 219 20.85 -9.11 3.70
CA LEU A 219 20.78 -8.47 2.40
C LEU A 219 21.59 -9.27 1.38
N VAL A 220 20.91 -9.95 0.47
CA VAL A 220 21.55 -10.61 -0.66
C VAL A 220 21.78 -9.60 -1.78
N ARG A 221 23.04 -9.41 -2.19
CA ARG A 221 23.40 -8.55 -3.33
C ARG A 221 23.17 -9.29 -4.64
N GLY A 222 21.90 -9.36 -5.04
CA GLY A 222 21.45 -10.07 -6.22
C GLY A 222 19.95 -10.30 -6.17
N VAL A 223 19.48 -11.26 -6.95
CA VAL A 223 18.06 -11.67 -6.99
C VAL A 223 17.95 -13.07 -6.43
N ILE A 224 16.94 -13.29 -5.60
CA ILE A 224 16.62 -14.63 -5.10
C ILE A 224 15.43 -15.14 -5.91
N LEU A 225 15.57 -16.34 -6.47
CA LEU A 225 14.48 -17.01 -7.18
C LEU A 225 14.07 -18.23 -6.36
N ASP A 226 12.80 -18.27 -5.96
CA ASP A 226 12.23 -19.42 -5.26
C ASP A 226 11.91 -20.55 -6.26
N LYS A 227 12.95 -21.07 -6.90
CA LYS A 227 12.88 -22.16 -7.88
C LYS A 227 13.96 -23.19 -7.61
N GLU A 228 13.62 -24.45 -7.86
CA GLU A 228 14.56 -25.55 -7.84
C GLU A 228 15.20 -25.75 -9.22
N VAL A 229 16.30 -26.49 -9.26
CA VAL A 229 16.90 -26.93 -10.52
C VAL A 229 15.94 -27.89 -11.24
N VAL A 230 15.88 -27.79 -12.57
CA VAL A 230 14.93 -28.57 -13.38
C VAL A 230 15.20 -30.08 -13.28
N HIS A 231 16.47 -30.48 -13.24
CA HIS A 231 16.87 -31.88 -13.12
C HIS A 231 17.90 -32.07 -12.00
N SER A 232 17.77 -33.16 -11.26
CA SER A 232 18.69 -33.56 -10.18
C SER A 232 20.16 -33.70 -10.57
N GLY A 233 20.48 -33.93 -11.85
CA GLY A 233 21.83 -34.04 -12.38
C GLY A 233 22.44 -32.70 -12.78
N MET A 234 21.66 -31.61 -12.76
CA MET A 234 22.19 -30.26 -13.00
C MET A 234 23.06 -29.80 -11.83
N PRO A 235 24.12 -29.03 -12.09
CA PRO A 235 24.98 -28.51 -11.04
C PRO A 235 24.20 -27.59 -10.10
N LYS A 236 24.30 -27.84 -8.79
CA LYS A 236 23.65 -27.02 -7.75
C LYS A 236 24.31 -25.67 -7.53
N ARG A 237 25.58 -25.52 -7.92
CA ARG A 237 26.36 -24.29 -7.78
C ARG A 237 27.21 -24.10 -9.02
N VAL A 238 27.14 -22.90 -9.60
CA VAL A 238 27.95 -22.48 -10.73
C VAL A 238 28.61 -21.15 -10.37
N GLU A 239 29.94 -21.06 -10.49
CA GLU A 239 30.69 -19.83 -10.26
C GLU A 239 30.87 -19.07 -11.57
N ASN A 240 30.71 -17.74 -11.55
CA ASN A 240 30.78 -16.88 -12.73
C ASN A 240 29.85 -17.33 -13.88
N ALA A 241 28.62 -17.71 -13.53
CA ALA A 241 27.61 -18.13 -14.49
C ALA A 241 27.23 -17.00 -15.46
N LYS A 242 27.06 -17.33 -16.74
CA LYS A 242 26.44 -16.45 -17.72
C LYS A 242 24.94 -16.67 -17.69
N ILE A 243 24.17 -15.62 -17.40
CA ILE A 243 22.72 -15.69 -17.25
C ILE A 243 22.07 -15.26 -18.56
N ALA A 244 21.24 -16.13 -19.14
CA ALA A 244 20.39 -15.80 -20.28
C ALA A 244 18.96 -15.56 -19.79
N LEU A 245 18.37 -14.42 -20.16
CA LEU A 245 16.97 -14.11 -19.90
C LEU A 245 16.18 -14.41 -21.16
N LEU A 246 15.31 -15.41 -21.10
CA LEU A 246 14.48 -15.85 -22.22
C LEU A 246 13.01 -15.59 -21.88
N ASN A 247 12.27 -15.03 -22.84
CA ASN A 247 10.82 -14.87 -22.76
C ASN A 247 10.12 -15.81 -23.76
N CYS A 248 10.64 -17.03 -23.87
CA CYS A 248 10.06 -18.10 -24.68
C CYS A 248 10.14 -19.42 -23.90
N PRO A 249 9.17 -20.33 -24.08
CA PRO A 249 9.26 -21.68 -23.55
C PRO A 249 10.39 -22.44 -24.24
N LEU A 250 11.07 -23.31 -23.50
CA LEU A 250 12.05 -24.25 -24.05
C LEU A 250 11.36 -25.58 -24.35
N GLU A 251 10.47 -25.56 -25.33
CA GLU A 251 9.69 -26.70 -25.79
C GLU A 251 9.73 -26.76 -27.32
N VAL A 252 9.45 -27.93 -27.89
CA VAL A 252 9.26 -28.07 -29.34
C VAL A 252 8.06 -27.20 -29.74
N GLU A 253 8.26 -26.27 -30.68
CA GLU A 253 7.21 -25.35 -31.11
C GLU A 253 6.04 -26.14 -31.71
N LYS A 254 4.91 -26.15 -31.00
CA LYS A 254 3.65 -26.64 -31.56
C LYS A 254 3.06 -25.55 -32.43
N THR A 255 2.62 -25.91 -33.62
CA THR A 255 1.91 -24.98 -34.50
C THR A 255 0.65 -24.46 -33.80
N GLU A 256 0.46 -23.14 -33.78
CA GLU A 256 -0.75 -22.50 -33.20
C GLU A 256 -2.04 -22.85 -33.96
N PHE A 257 -1.90 -23.40 -35.18
CA PHE A 257 -2.99 -23.96 -35.97
C PHE A 257 -3.13 -25.47 -35.70
N ASP A 258 -4.36 -26.00 -35.74
CA ASP A 258 -4.64 -27.44 -35.75
C ASP A 258 -3.94 -28.12 -36.94
N ALA A 259 -2.67 -28.45 -36.80
CA ALA A 259 -1.91 -29.20 -37.77
C ALA A 259 -2.24 -30.68 -37.59
N LYS A 260 -3.08 -31.22 -38.47
CA LYS A 260 -3.24 -32.67 -38.61
C LYS A 260 -2.09 -33.17 -39.48
N ILE A 261 -1.07 -33.74 -38.84
CA ILE A 261 0.00 -34.45 -39.54
C ILE A 261 -0.56 -35.81 -39.93
N ASN A 262 -0.73 -36.04 -41.24
CA ASN A 262 -1.08 -37.36 -41.78
C ASN A 262 0.22 -38.08 -42.13
N ILE A 263 0.49 -39.18 -41.44
CA ILE A 263 1.64 -40.05 -41.69
C ILE A 263 1.16 -41.22 -42.53
N GLU A 264 1.64 -41.34 -43.76
CA GLU A 264 1.22 -42.40 -44.70
C GLU A 264 2.28 -43.50 -44.84
N SER A 265 3.53 -43.24 -44.44
CA SER A 265 4.65 -44.18 -44.56
C SER A 265 5.42 -44.37 -43.23
N PRO A 266 6.02 -45.56 -42.99
CA PRO A 266 6.89 -45.79 -41.83
C PRO A 266 8.12 -44.87 -41.80
N GLU A 267 8.58 -44.42 -42.97
CA GLU A 267 9.73 -43.52 -43.13
C GLU A 267 9.42 -42.10 -42.64
N GLU A 268 8.19 -41.62 -42.87
CA GLU A 268 7.70 -40.34 -42.33
C GLU A 268 7.57 -40.37 -40.80
N MET A 269 7.19 -41.51 -40.22
CA MET A 269 7.15 -41.68 -38.77
C MET A 269 8.56 -41.58 -38.15
N GLU A 270 9.56 -42.18 -38.78
CA GLU A 270 10.95 -42.12 -38.31
C GLU A 270 11.55 -40.71 -38.47
N ALA A 271 11.18 -39.99 -39.53
CA ALA A 271 11.60 -38.60 -39.74
C ALA A 271 10.98 -37.66 -38.69
N PHE A 272 9.70 -37.82 -38.37
CA PHE A 272 9.02 -37.05 -37.32
C PHE A 272 9.65 -37.29 -35.94
N LEU A 273 9.92 -38.55 -35.58
CA LEU A 273 10.57 -38.89 -34.31
C LEU A 273 11.97 -38.29 -34.18
N LYS A 274 12.73 -38.16 -35.28
CA LYS A 274 14.03 -37.49 -35.31
C LYS A 274 13.97 -35.98 -35.24
N GLU A 275 12.82 -35.39 -35.60
CA GLU A 275 12.59 -33.94 -35.52
C GLU A 275 12.09 -33.53 -34.12
N GLU A 276 11.53 -34.47 -33.35
CA GLU A 276 11.16 -34.29 -31.93
C GLU A 276 12.31 -34.53 -30.93
N GLU A 277 13.34 -35.30 -31.29
CA GLU A 277 14.57 -35.50 -30.47
C GLU A 277 15.51 -34.28 -30.50
#